data_AF-X1EE60-F1
#
_entry.id   AF-X1EE60-F1
#
_cell.length_a   1.000
_cell.length_b   1.000
_cell.length_c   1.000
_cell.angle_alpha   90.00
_cell.angle_beta   90.00
_cell.angle_gamma   90.00
#
_symmetry.space_group_name_H-M   'P 1'
#
loop_
_entity.id
_entity.type
_entity.pdbx_description
1 polymer ?
#
loop_
_entity_poly.entity_id
_entity_poly.type
_entity_poly.pdbx_seq_one_letter_code
_entity_poly.pdbx_strand_id
1 'polypeptide(L)'
;VRGLIYVKAAKVGGASKFKIMFRHIVPNALPPMIINFFGGMAITILGIAALSFLGLGDDKIPNWGIDIYNTDMYKGNILSFIFPGLCTALFAIGAMLIGDGLRDAVDPRLKI
;
A
#
# COMPACT_ATOMS: atom_id res chain seq x y z
N VAL A 1 -11.11 3.64 22.22
CA VAL A 1 -12.35 3.78 23.01
C VAL A 1 -13.38 4.76 22.43
N ARG A 2 -13.01 5.78 21.63
CA ARG A 2 -13.96 6.79 21.08
C ARG A 2 -15.04 6.24 20.11
N GLY A 3 -14.78 5.17 19.35
CA GLY A 3 -15.75 4.62 18.36
C GLY A 3 -17.05 4.04 18.94
N LEU A 4 -17.01 3.51 20.17
CA LEU A 4 -18.17 2.86 20.81
C LEU A 4 -19.27 3.87 21.20
N ILE A 5 -18.90 5.12 21.52
CA ILE A 5 -19.83 6.15 21.98
C ILE A 5 -20.68 6.66 20.81
N TYR A 6 -20.07 6.91 19.64
CA TYR A 6 -20.79 7.37 18.45
C TYR A 6 -21.78 6.31 17.93
N VAL A 7 -21.39 5.03 17.96
CA VAL A 7 -22.27 3.93 17.54
C VAL A 7 -23.41 3.71 18.55
N LYS A 8 -23.15 3.84 19.87
CA LYS A 8 -24.21 3.79 20.88
C LYS A 8 -25.17 4.98 20.77
N ALA A 9 -24.67 6.20 20.58
CA ALA A 9 -25.50 7.40 20.41
C ALA A 9 -26.38 7.32 19.15
N ALA A 10 -25.84 6.85 18.02
CA ALA A 10 -26.61 6.70 16.78
C ALA A 10 -27.69 5.60 16.87
N LYS A 11 -27.46 4.54 17.66
CA LYS A 11 -28.48 3.53 17.98
C LYS A 11 -29.62 4.09 18.84
N VAL A 12 -29.30 4.91 19.84
CA VAL A 12 -30.32 5.55 20.71
C VAL A 12 -31.19 6.54 19.92
N GLY A 13 -30.64 7.17 18.88
CA GLY A 13 -31.37 8.04 17.95
C GLY A 13 -32.22 7.32 16.88
N GLY A 14 -32.36 6.00 16.93
CA GLY A 14 -33.23 5.24 16.02
C GLY A 14 -32.69 5.04 14.60
N ALA A 15 -31.41 5.29 14.33
CA ALA A 15 -30.83 5.09 13.00
C ALA A 15 -30.66 3.60 12.66
N SER A 16 -30.97 3.23 11.41
CA SER A 16 -30.76 1.85 10.92
C SER A 16 -29.28 1.46 10.93
N LYS A 17 -28.97 0.18 11.19
CA LYS A 17 -27.58 -0.33 11.23
C LYS A 17 -26.79 0.01 9.95
N PHE A 18 -27.45 -0.06 8.79
CA PHE A 18 -26.87 0.31 7.50
C PHE A 18 -26.47 1.79 7.43
N LYS A 19 -27.33 2.69 7.92
CA LYS A 19 -27.04 4.13 7.94
C LYS A 19 -25.85 4.45 8.84
N ILE A 20 -25.77 3.83 10.02
CA ILE A 20 -24.64 4.01 10.95
C ILE A 20 -23.32 3.53 10.31
N MET A 21 -23.35 2.37 9.65
CA MET A 21 -22.18 1.78 9.02
C MET A 21 -21.59 2.69 7.94
N PHE A 22 -22.38 3.09 6.94
CA PHE A 22 -21.88 3.88 5.82
C PHE A 22 -21.67 5.38 6.14
N ARG A 23 -22.40 5.94 7.10
CA ARG A 23 -22.29 7.36 7.47
C ARG A 23 -21.20 7.63 8.51
N HIS A 24 -20.91 6.66 9.39
CA HIS A 24 -20.04 6.88 10.55
C HIS A 24 -18.88 5.90 10.67
N ILE A 25 -19.06 4.62 10.36
CA ILE A 25 -17.98 3.63 10.53
C ILE A 25 -17.04 3.66 9.33
N VAL A 26 -17.57 3.49 8.13
CA VAL A 26 -16.79 3.41 6.88
C VAL A 26 -15.93 4.66 6.67
N PRO A 27 -16.46 5.91 6.73
CA PRO A 27 -15.63 7.10 6.50
C PRO A 27 -14.51 7.30 7.53
N ASN A 28 -14.70 6.83 8.77
CA ASN A 28 -13.68 6.92 9.81
C ASN A 28 -12.64 5.78 9.74
N ALA A 29 -12.97 4.66 9.09
CA ALA A 29 -12.07 3.53 8.90
C ALA A 29 -11.31 3.59 7.56
N LEU A 30 -11.81 4.31 6.57
CA LEU A 30 -11.20 4.43 5.25
C LEU A 30 -9.76 4.97 5.28
N PRO A 31 -9.43 6.09 5.99
CA PRO A 31 -8.07 6.62 6.00
C PRO A 31 -7.00 5.60 6.45
N PRO A 32 -7.12 4.92 7.61
CA PRO A 32 -6.13 3.90 8.00
C PRO A 32 -6.15 2.65 7.12
N MET A 33 -7.28 2.30 6.49
CA MET A 33 -7.33 1.18 5.53
C MET A 33 -6.52 1.50 4.26
N ILE A 34 -6.62 2.72 3.75
CA ILE A 34 -5.89 3.17 2.56
C ILE A 34 -4.38 3.09 2.80
N ILE A 35 -3.88 3.68 3.89
CA ILE A 35 -2.44 3.64 4.21
C ILE A 35 -1.94 2.20 4.33
N ASN A 36 -2.67 1.35 5.06
CA ASN A 36 -2.27 -0.04 5.24
C ASN A 36 -2.26 -0.82 3.92
N PHE A 37 -3.21 -0.55 3.03
CA PHE A 37 -3.26 -1.18 1.72
C PHE A 37 -2.04 -0.83 0.87
N PHE A 38 -1.74 0.47 0.71
CA PHE A 38 -0.61 0.93 -0.09
C PHE A 38 0.75 0.59 0.55
N GLY A 39 0.86 0.71 1.88
CA GLY A 39 2.05 0.31 2.62
C GLY A 39 2.30 -1.20 2.54
N GLY A 40 1.25 -2.02 2.63
CA GLY A 40 1.33 -3.46 2.41
C GLY A 40 1.81 -3.80 1.01
N MET A 41 1.26 -3.14 -0.02
CA MET A 41 1.70 -3.32 -1.41
C MET A 41 3.18 -3.00 -1.61
N ALA A 42 3.68 -1.91 -1.02
CA ALA A 42 5.10 -1.54 -1.06
C ALA A 42 6.01 -2.57 -0.38
N ILE A 43 5.60 -3.13 0.76
CA ILE A 43 6.34 -4.21 1.43
C ILE A 43 6.33 -5.48 0.58
N THR A 44 5.18 -5.85 0.00
CA THR A 44 5.04 -7.05 -0.82
C THR A 44 5.91 -7.00 -2.07
N ILE A 45 5.90 -5.89 -2.82
CA ILE A 45 6.71 -5.78 -4.04
C ILE A 45 8.21 -5.84 -3.75
N LEU A 46 8.65 -5.19 -2.67
CA LEU A 46 10.04 -5.27 -2.21
C LEU A 46 10.42 -6.69 -1.77
N GLY A 47 9.52 -7.39 -1.09
CA GLY A 47 9.71 -8.79 -0.70
C GLY A 47 9.84 -9.73 -1.89
N ILE A 48 8.97 -9.59 -2.90
CA ILE A 48 9.04 -10.38 -4.13
C ILE A 48 10.34 -10.11 -4.88
N ALA A 49 10.71 -8.84 -5.03
CA ALA A 49 11.94 -8.44 -5.70
C ALA A 49 13.19 -8.96 -4.96
N ALA A 50 13.20 -8.89 -3.62
CA ALA A 50 14.28 -9.41 -2.80
C ALA A 50 14.43 -10.93 -2.93
N LEU A 51 13.32 -11.67 -2.86
CA LEU A 51 13.34 -13.13 -3.04
C LEU A 51 13.80 -13.51 -4.46
N SER A 52 13.27 -12.82 -5.47
CA SER A 52 13.64 -13.06 -6.88
C SER A 52 15.12 -12.74 -7.16
N PHE A 53 15.63 -11.66 -6.58
CA PHE A 53 17.05 -11.33 -6.63
C PHE A 53 17.93 -12.40 -5.98
N LEU A 54 17.47 -13.04 -4.91
CA LEU A 54 18.15 -14.17 -4.26
C LEU A 54 17.98 -15.50 -5.02
N GLY A 55 17.26 -15.53 -6.14
CA GLY A 55 16.94 -16.76 -6.89
C GLY A 55 15.89 -17.64 -6.21
N LEU A 56 15.11 -17.09 -5.28
CA LEU A 56 14.03 -17.76 -4.56
C LEU A 56 12.63 -17.35 -5.07
N GLY A 57 12.58 -16.53 -6.12
CA GLY A 57 11.33 -16.11 -6.78
C GLY A 57 10.80 -17.14 -7.77
N ASP A 58 9.58 -16.93 -8.26
CA ASP A 58 9.04 -17.71 -9.37
C ASP A 58 9.46 -17.08 -10.71
N ASP A 59 10.33 -17.77 -11.44
CA ASP A 59 10.86 -17.33 -12.74
C ASP A 59 9.77 -17.13 -13.82
N LYS A 60 8.56 -17.67 -13.62
CA LYS A 60 7.43 -17.48 -14.54
C LYS A 60 6.75 -16.13 -14.37
N ILE A 61 6.96 -15.44 -13.26
CA ILE A 61 6.34 -14.15 -12.96
C ILE A 61 7.37 -13.05 -13.22
N PRO A 62 7.29 -12.35 -14.37
CA PRO A 62 8.26 -11.31 -14.69
C PRO A 62 8.22 -10.20 -13.64
N ASN A 63 9.35 -9.96 -12.98
CA ASN A 63 9.51 -8.92 -11.98
C ASN A 63 10.95 -8.39 -11.97
N TRP A 64 11.13 -7.16 -11.50
CA TRP A 64 12.44 -6.49 -11.51
C TRP A 64 13.52 -7.18 -10.68
N GLY A 65 13.17 -8.02 -9.68
CA GLY A 65 14.15 -8.80 -8.94
C GLY A 65 14.81 -9.89 -9.80
N ILE A 66 14.04 -10.51 -10.69
CA ILE A 66 14.56 -11.48 -11.68
C ILE A 66 15.48 -10.78 -12.68
N ASP A 67 15.15 -9.56 -13.11
CA ASP A 67 16.01 -8.79 -14.02
C ASP A 67 17.41 -8.54 -13.40
N ILE A 68 17.43 -8.28 -12.08
CA ILE A 68 18.68 -8.14 -11.32
C ILE A 68 19.40 -9.49 -11.22
N TYR A 69 18.69 -10.58 -10.91
CA TYR A 69 19.27 -11.93 -10.83
C TYR A 69 19.92 -12.37 -12.15
N ASN A 70 19.28 -12.08 -13.28
CA ASN A 70 19.76 -12.42 -14.63
C ASN A 70 20.88 -11.49 -15.14
N THR A 71 21.24 -10.45 -14.38
CA THR A 71 22.28 -9.52 -14.80
C THR A 71 23.66 -10.16 -14.67
N ASP A 72 24.33 -10.32 -15.81
CA ASP A 72 25.73 -10.75 -15.87
C ASP A 72 26.65 -9.57 -15.50
N MET A 73 26.95 -9.42 -14.21
CA MET A 73 27.79 -8.32 -13.70
C MET A 73 29.18 -8.28 -14.34
N TYR A 74 29.68 -9.43 -14.84
CA TYR A 74 31.00 -9.54 -15.46
C TYR A 74 31.03 -8.96 -16.88
N LYS A 75 29.87 -8.74 -17.52
CA LYS A 75 29.77 -8.07 -18.83
C LYS A 75 29.89 -6.55 -18.75
N GLY A 76 30.10 -5.98 -17.56
CA GLY A 76 30.38 -4.55 -17.37
C GLY A 76 29.18 -3.62 -17.56
N ASN A 77 27.97 -4.15 -17.79
CA ASN A 77 26.77 -3.32 -17.92
C ASN A 77 26.11 -3.07 -16.56
N ILE A 78 26.69 -2.13 -15.79
CA ILE A 78 26.17 -1.72 -14.47
C ILE A 78 24.71 -1.25 -14.52
N LEU A 79 24.26 -0.73 -15.67
CA LEU A 79 22.90 -0.20 -15.84
C LEU A 79 21.84 -1.31 -15.78
N SER A 80 22.16 -2.54 -16.19
CA SER A 80 21.25 -3.69 -16.10
C SER A 80 20.90 -4.05 -14.66
N PHE A 81 21.78 -3.74 -13.71
CA PHE A 81 21.54 -3.92 -12.28
C PHE A 81 20.83 -2.71 -11.65
N ILE A 82 21.31 -1.49 -11.96
CA ILE A 82 20.83 -0.27 -11.32
C ILE A 82 19.39 0.07 -11.74
N PHE A 83 19.06 -0.13 -13.02
CA PHE A 83 17.77 0.30 -13.57
C PHE A 83 16.59 -0.43 -12.91
N PRO A 84 16.53 -1.78 -12.85
CA PRO A 84 15.41 -2.47 -12.20
C PRO A 84 15.32 -2.19 -10.69
N GLY A 85 16.48 -2.01 -10.02
CA GLY A 85 16.53 -1.62 -8.62
C GLY A 85 15.90 -0.25 -8.35
N LEU A 86 16.22 0.75 -9.19
CA LEU A 86 15.61 2.07 -9.13
C LEU A 86 14.11 2.03 -9.45
N CYS A 87 13.70 1.27 -10.47
CA CYS A 87 12.28 1.10 -10.79
C CYS A 87 11.49 0.53 -9.61
N THR A 88 12.02 -0.49 -8.93
CA THR A 88 11.40 -1.08 -7.74
C THR A 88 11.27 -0.07 -6.61
N ALA A 89 12.35 0.68 -6.32
CA ALA A 89 12.34 1.69 -5.29
C ALA A 89 11.34 2.82 -5.59
N LEU A 90 11.34 3.32 -6.83
CA LEU A 90 10.41 4.37 -7.28
C LEU A 90 8.95 3.91 -7.20
N PHE A 91 8.66 2.67 -7.56
CA PHE A 91 7.32 2.13 -7.45
C PHE A 91 6.87 2.02 -5.98
N ALA A 92 7.73 1.50 -5.10
CA ALA A 92 7.42 1.38 -3.67
C ALA A 92 7.16 2.77 -3.04
N ILE A 93 8.01 3.75 -3.34
CA ILE A 93 7.84 5.13 -2.88
C ILE A 93 6.57 5.74 -3.47
N GLY A 94 6.33 5.58 -4.77
CA GLY A 94 5.12 6.08 -5.44
C GLY A 94 3.85 5.51 -4.85
N ALA A 95 3.82 4.20 -4.54
CA ALA A 95 2.71 3.55 -3.87
C ALA A 95 2.45 4.16 -2.48
N MET A 96 3.49 4.35 -1.68
CA MET A 96 3.37 4.98 -0.36
C MET A 96 2.85 6.42 -0.46
N LEU A 97 3.39 7.23 -1.39
CA LEU A 97 2.95 8.61 -1.62
C LEU A 97 1.49 8.69 -2.09
N ILE A 98 1.05 7.76 -2.94
CA ILE A 98 -0.37 7.65 -3.33
C ILE A 98 -1.23 7.31 -2.10
N GLY A 99 -0.76 6.42 -1.25
CA GLY A 99 -1.44 6.07 0.00
C GLY A 99 -1.63 7.28 0.91
N ASP A 100 -0.58 8.07 1.10
CA ASP A 100 -0.63 9.30 1.91
C ASP A 100 -1.53 10.35 1.27
N GLY A 101 -1.38 10.63 -0.03
CA GLY A 101 -2.21 11.61 -0.74
C GLY A 101 -3.70 11.23 -0.77
N LEU A 102 -4.01 9.95 -0.97
CA LEU A 102 -5.39 9.46 -0.94
C LEU A 102 -5.96 9.48 0.47
N ARG A 103 -5.17 9.11 1.48
CA ARG A 103 -5.57 9.23 2.88
C ARG A 103 -5.90 10.68 3.23
N ASP A 104 -5.06 11.63 2.84
CA ASP A 104 -5.28 13.06 3.11
C ASP A 104 -6.51 13.60 2.38
N ALA A 105 -6.75 13.16 1.14
CA ALA A 105 -7.95 13.52 0.39
C ALA A 105 -9.23 12.93 1.00
N VAL A 106 -9.14 11.77 1.65
CA VAL A 106 -10.25 11.04 2.27
C VAL A 106 -10.46 11.44 3.74
N ASP A 107 -9.46 12.03 4.41
CA ASP A 107 -9.58 12.46 5.81
C ASP A 107 -10.59 13.63 5.92
N PRO A 108 -11.78 13.40 6.52
CA PRO A 108 -12.82 14.41 6.62
C PRO A 108 -12.46 15.52 7.64
N ARG A 109 -11.40 15.32 8.44
CA ARG A 109 -11.02 16.25 9.51
C ARG A 109 -10.32 17.51 9.02
N LEU A 110 -9.89 17.54 7.75
CA LEU A 110 -9.35 18.75 7.10
C LEU A 110 -10.44 19.76 6.68
N LYS A 111 -11.72 19.41 6.83
CA LYS A 111 -12.87 20.27 6.44
C LYS A 111 -13.72 20.77 7.62
N ILE A 112 -13.23 20.69 8.88
CA ILE A 112 -13.94 21.18 10.07
C ILE A 112 -13.17 22.35 10.68
#